data_AF-A0ABC8SYY1-F1
#
_entry.id   AF-A0ABC8SYY1-F1
#
_cell.length_a   1.000
_cell.length_b   1.000
_cell.length_c   1.000
_cell.angle_alpha   90.00
_cell.angle_beta   90.00
_cell.angle_gamma   90.00
#
_symmetry.space_group_name_H-M   'P 1'
#
loop_
_entity.id
_entity.type
_entity.pdbx_description
1 polymer ?
#
loop_
_entity_poly.entity_id
_entity_poly.type
_entity_poly.pdbx_seq_one_letter_code
_entity_poly.pdbx_strand_id
1 'polypeptide(L)'
;MAFNEKEIYSPILKRWHPMATGVAVATLHACYGNELKQFVSGISELTPDAIQVLIAADKMEKDLVKMAVEDAVDSEDGGKAIIQEMTPYEAESVIGNLVKLWIRTRVDRLKEWVDRNLQQEVWNPRANKERFAPSAVEVLRIMDETLEAFFLLPIPMHPVLLPDLMSGLDKCLQNYILKAKSGCGSRNTFIPTLPALTRCTTASKFGVFKKKDKYLTVQRRKPQVEALDGDNFIGIPHLCVRINTLHHIRKELEVLEKRTITHLRNTGSTLVDDIVNGLGKKFEFSSGACVEGIQQLCQTTAYKVIFHDLSHVLWDGLYVGEVSSSRIEPFLQELEQNLESISATVHERVGTRLITDIMKASFDGFLLVLLAGGPSRAFTLQDSAMIDEDFKFLMDLFWSNGDGLPADLIDKLSTPVKVVLPLFHTDTGSLIEELKNGTLNSYGVSAKSRLPLPPTSGQWNPKEPNTILRVLCYRNDEQATKFLKRTYNLPKKL
;
A
#
# COMPACT_ATOMS: atom_id res chain seq x y z
N MET A 1 -22.70 -35.94 -44.95
CA MET A 1 -22.29 -37.36 -45.07
C MET A 1 -23.19 -38.25 -44.21
N ALA A 2 -23.18 -38.10 -42.88
CA ALA A 2 -24.02 -38.90 -41.98
C ALA A 2 -25.54 -38.88 -42.32
N PHE A 3 -26.11 -37.72 -42.65
CA PHE A 3 -27.52 -37.64 -43.06
C PHE A 3 -27.83 -38.45 -44.33
N ASN A 4 -26.98 -38.35 -45.37
CA ASN A 4 -27.15 -39.13 -46.59
C ASN A 4 -27.02 -40.64 -46.33
N GLU A 5 -26.11 -41.03 -45.45
CA GLU A 5 -25.96 -42.42 -45.02
C GLU A 5 -27.25 -42.95 -44.38
N LYS A 6 -27.77 -42.21 -43.39
CA LYS A 6 -29.01 -42.53 -42.68
C LYS A 6 -30.23 -42.61 -43.59
N GLU A 7 -30.38 -41.66 -44.51
CA GLU A 7 -31.60 -41.53 -45.32
C GLU A 7 -31.61 -42.40 -46.57
N ILE A 8 -30.45 -42.63 -47.20
CA ILE A 8 -30.37 -43.28 -48.51
C ILE A 8 -29.86 -44.72 -48.39
N TYR A 9 -28.76 -44.93 -47.68
CA TYR A 9 -28.04 -46.21 -47.70
C TYR A 9 -28.44 -47.15 -46.57
N SER A 10 -28.57 -46.64 -45.35
CA SER A 10 -28.97 -47.43 -44.18
C SER A 10 -30.27 -48.22 -44.38
N PRO A 11 -31.36 -47.68 -44.98
CA PRO A 11 -32.59 -48.45 -45.19
C PRO A 11 -32.39 -49.69 -46.08
N ILE A 12 -31.48 -49.62 -47.05
CA ILE A 12 -31.14 -50.74 -47.95
C ILE A 12 -30.32 -51.80 -47.21
N LEU A 13 -29.47 -51.36 -46.26
CA LEU A 13 -28.55 -52.20 -45.50
C LEU A 13 -29.18 -52.82 -44.25
N LYS A 14 -30.30 -52.28 -43.75
CA LYS A 14 -31.01 -52.81 -42.58
C LYS A 14 -31.42 -54.28 -42.68
N ARG A 15 -31.63 -54.80 -43.89
CA ARG A 15 -31.89 -56.24 -44.13
C ARG A 15 -30.70 -57.15 -43.78
N TRP A 16 -29.49 -56.60 -43.70
CA TRP A 16 -28.25 -57.32 -43.39
C TRP A 16 -27.70 -56.98 -42.01
N HIS A 17 -27.89 -55.74 -41.55
CA HIS A 17 -27.47 -55.31 -40.22
C HIS A 17 -28.55 -54.42 -39.58
N PRO A 18 -29.16 -54.83 -38.46
CA PRO A 18 -30.29 -54.10 -37.86
C PRO A 18 -29.94 -52.66 -37.47
N MET A 19 -28.68 -52.39 -37.13
CA MET A 19 -28.16 -51.06 -36.78
C MET A 19 -27.23 -50.45 -37.85
N ALA A 20 -27.59 -50.57 -39.13
CA ALA A 20 -26.73 -50.09 -40.23
C ALA A 20 -26.34 -48.61 -40.11
N THR A 21 -27.24 -47.73 -39.63
CA THR A 21 -26.92 -46.32 -39.41
C THR A 21 -25.94 -46.17 -38.24
N GLY A 22 -26.18 -46.88 -37.14
CA GLY A 22 -25.35 -46.85 -35.94
C GLY A 22 -23.88 -47.18 -36.23
N VAL A 23 -23.63 -48.24 -37.00
CA VAL A 23 -22.27 -48.64 -37.41
C VAL A 23 -21.59 -47.55 -38.24
N ALA A 24 -22.30 -46.97 -39.21
CA ALA A 24 -21.73 -45.95 -40.09
C ALA A 24 -21.41 -44.64 -39.35
N VAL A 25 -22.31 -44.18 -38.47
CA VAL A 25 -22.06 -42.96 -37.68
C VAL A 25 -20.97 -43.16 -36.63
N ALA A 26 -20.84 -44.36 -36.04
CA ALA A 26 -19.74 -44.69 -35.14
C ALA A 26 -18.39 -44.67 -35.86
N THR A 27 -18.34 -45.18 -37.10
CA THR A 27 -17.14 -45.11 -37.95
C THR A 27 -16.76 -43.66 -38.29
N LEU A 28 -17.73 -42.84 -38.68
CA LEU A 28 -17.51 -41.41 -38.97
C LEU A 28 -17.05 -40.64 -37.73
N HIS A 29 -17.64 -40.95 -36.58
CA HIS A 29 -17.27 -40.39 -35.29
C HIS A 29 -15.81 -40.72 -34.93
N ALA A 30 -15.42 -41.99 -35.01
CA ALA A 30 -14.04 -42.40 -34.74
C ALA A 30 -13.03 -41.74 -35.68
N CYS A 31 -13.35 -41.65 -36.98
CA CYS A 31 -12.48 -41.01 -37.97
C CYS A 31 -12.29 -39.51 -37.67
N TYR A 32 -13.38 -38.77 -37.45
CA TYR A 32 -13.29 -37.35 -37.15
C TYR A 32 -12.62 -37.10 -35.79
N GLY A 33 -12.88 -37.93 -34.79
CA GLY A 33 -12.24 -37.84 -33.48
C GLY A 33 -10.71 -37.93 -33.56
N ASN A 34 -10.17 -38.74 -34.47
CA ASN A 34 -8.72 -38.82 -34.69
C ASN A 34 -8.16 -37.54 -35.33
N GLU A 35 -8.84 -37.00 -36.34
CA GLU A 35 -8.46 -35.72 -36.96
C GLU A 35 -8.57 -34.55 -35.98
N LEU A 36 -9.62 -34.53 -35.16
CA LEU A 36 -9.82 -33.52 -34.12
C LEU A 36 -8.70 -33.55 -33.08
N LYS A 37 -8.24 -34.73 -32.65
CA LYS A 37 -7.10 -34.86 -31.73
C LYS A 37 -5.82 -34.29 -32.33
N GLN A 38 -5.56 -34.55 -33.61
CA GLN A 38 -4.40 -33.98 -34.31
C GLN A 38 -4.52 -32.45 -34.39
N PHE A 39 -5.69 -31.93 -34.76
CA PHE A 39 -5.97 -30.51 -34.80
C PHE A 39 -5.69 -29.84 -33.45
N VAL A 40 -6.24 -30.38 -32.35
CA VAL A 40 -6.05 -29.86 -30.99
C VAL A 40 -4.57 -29.84 -30.61
N SER A 41 -3.82 -30.89 -30.93
CA SER A 41 -2.38 -30.95 -30.64
C SER A 41 -1.55 -29.90 -31.39
N GLY A 42 -2.07 -29.39 -32.51
CA GLY A 42 -1.43 -28.34 -33.32
C GLY A 42 -1.75 -26.91 -32.90
N ILE A 43 -2.62 -26.68 -31.91
CA ILE A 43 -3.01 -25.33 -31.48
C ILE A 43 -1.90 -24.73 -30.60
N SER A 44 -1.15 -23.77 -31.14
CA SER A 44 -0.13 -23.02 -30.40
C SER A 44 -0.67 -21.78 -29.68
N GLU A 45 -1.67 -21.11 -30.25
CA GLU A 45 -2.37 -19.97 -29.65
C GLU A 45 -3.87 -20.14 -29.86
N LEU A 46 -4.65 -19.82 -28.83
CA LEU A 46 -6.10 -19.92 -28.88
C LEU A 46 -6.68 -18.80 -29.76
N THR A 47 -7.36 -19.18 -30.84
CA THR A 47 -8.08 -18.27 -31.73
C THR A 47 -9.60 -18.51 -31.67
N PRO A 48 -10.43 -17.51 -32.02
CA PRO A 48 -11.87 -17.70 -32.15
C PRO A 48 -12.24 -18.83 -33.13
N ASP A 49 -11.49 -18.98 -34.23
CA ASP A 49 -11.72 -20.01 -35.23
C ASP A 49 -11.49 -21.42 -34.66
N ALA A 50 -10.43 -21.60 -33.86
CA ALA A 50 -10.16 -22.87 -33.19
C ALA A 50 -11.29 -23.25 -32.22
N ILE A 51 -11.86 -22.27 -31.52
CA ILE A 51 -13.02 -22.47 -30.63
C ILE A 51 -14.25 -22.85 -31.44
N GLN A 52 -14.50 -22.19 -32.57
CA GLN A 52 -15.64 -22.53 -33.45
C GLN A 52 -15.56 -23.94 -34.00
N VAL A 53 -14.36 -24.41 -34.39
CA VAL A 53 -14.13 -25.81 -34.81
C VAL A 53 -14.51 -26.78 -33.68
N LEU A 54 -14.10 -26.49 -32.44
CA LEU A 54 -14.42 -27.34 -31.28
C LEU A 54 -15.91 -27.33 -30.94
N ILE A 55 -16.59 -26.19 -31.05
CA ILE A 55 -18.05 -26.10 -30.87
C ILE A 55 -18.79 -26.87 -31.96
N ALA A 56 -18.34 -26.76 -33.21
CA ALA A 56 -18.90 -27.53 -34.31
C ALA A 56 -18.69 -29.04 -34.12
N ALA A 57 -17.52 -29.44 -33.62
CA ALA A 57 -17.21 -30.82 -33.27
C ALA A 57 -18.14 -31.38 -32.18
N ASP A 58 -18.36 -30.61 -31.11
CA ASP A 58 -19.30 -30.95 -30.04
C ASP A 58 -20.74 -31.14 -30.56
N LYS A 59 -21.22 -30.20 -31.37
CA LYS A 59 -22.54 -30.30 -31.99
C LYS A 59 -22.64 -31.53 -32.90
N MET A 60 -21.62 -31.76 -33.73
CA MET A 60 -21.58 -32.91 -34.62
C MET A 60 -21.59 -34.23 -33.85
N GLU A 61 -20.84 -34.33 -32.76
CA GLU A 61 -20.87 -35.51 -31.88
C GLU A 61 -22.28 -35.78 -31.34
N LYS A 62 -22.94 -34.76 -30.80
CA LYS A 62 -24.32 -34.88 -30.27
C LYS A 62 -25.29 -35.36 -31.35
N ASP A 63 -25.16 -34.86 -32.58
CA ASP A 63 -25.98 -35.28 -33.72
C ASP A 63 -25.70 -36.74 -34.11
N LEU A 64 -24.43 -37.16 -34.18
CA LEU A 64 -24.05 -38.54 -34.52
C LEU A 64 -24.49 -39.54 -33.46
N VAL A 65 -24.29 -39.22 -32.17
CA VAL A 65 -24.72 -40.05 -31.05
C VAL A 65 -26.25 -40.20 -31.06
N LYS A 66 -26.99 -39.11 -31.31
CA LYS A 66 -28.45 -39.17 -31.44
C LYS A 66 -28.88 -40.10 -32.57
N MET A 67 -28.22 -40.04 -33.73
CA MET A 67 -28.51 -40.95 -34.85
C MET A 67 -28.24 -42.42 -34.48
N ALA A 68 -27.16 -42.70 -33.74
CA ALA A 68 -26.86 -44.06 -33.27
C ALA A 68 -27.93 -44.58 -32.28
N VAL A 69 -28.36 -43.74 -31.33
CA VAL A 69 -29.42 -44.08 -30.36
C VAL A 69 -30.76 -44.32 -31.05
N GLU A 70 -31.14 -43.49 -32.02
CA GLU A 70 -32.39 -43.66 -32.78
C GLU A 70 -32.40 -44.95 -33.61
N ASP A 71 -31.24 -45.39 -34.11
CA ASP A 71 -31.13 -46.63 -34.89
C ASP A 71 -31.14 -47.90 -34.00
N ALA A 72 -30.90 -47.73 -32.69
CA ALA A 72 -30.80 -48.81 -31.72
C ALA A 72 -32.13 -49.27 -31.10
N VAL A 73 -33.24 -48.60 -31.43
CA VAL A 73 -34.56 -48.83 -30.79
C VAL A 73 -35.03 -50.27 -30.92
N ASP A 74 -34.72 -50.93 -32.04
CA ASP A 74 -35.12 -52.32 -32.33
C ASP A 74 -33.98 -53.34 -32.07
N SER A 75 -32.88 -52.94 -31.42
CA SER A 75 -31.72 -53.82 -31.14
C SER A 75 -31.87 -54.58 -29.82
N GLU A 76 -31.39 -55.84 -29.78
CA GLU A 76 -31.40 -56.68 -28.58
C GLU A 76 -30.55 -56.12 -27.43
N ASP A 77 -29.45 -55.43 -27.74
CA ASP A 77 -28.57 -54.82 -26.75
C ASP A 77 -28.91 -53.35 -26.43
N GLY A 78 -29.94 -52.80 -27.09
CA GLY A 78 -30.33 -51.39 -27.00
C GLY A 78 -29.24 -50.42 -27.49
N GLY A 79 -28.32 -50.87 -28.35
CA GLY A 79 -27.24 -50.06 -28.94
C GLY A 79 -26.04 -49.83 -28.03
N LYS A 80 -25.95 -50.56 -26.91
CA LYS A 80 -24.86 -50.41 -25.95
C LYS A 80 -23.49 -50.64 -26.57
N ALA A 81 -23.33 -51.62 -27.46
CA ALA A 81 -22.05 -51.91 -28.09
C ALA A 81 -21.56 -50.72 -28.95
N ILE A 82 -22.44 -50.17 -29.78
CA ILE A 82 -22.11 -49.03 -30.66
C ILE A 82 -21.81 -47.75 -29.86
N ILE A 83 -22.57 -47.47 -28.82
CA ILE A 83 -22.33 -46.29 -27.97
C ILE A 83 -21.00 -46.41 -27.21
N GLN A 84 -20.57 -47.63 -26.83
CA GLN A 84 -19.26 -47.84 -26.21
C GLN A 84 -18.09 -47.56 -27.16
N GLU A 85 -18.28 -47.75 -28.46
CA GLU A 85 -17.27 -47.44 -29.48
C GLU A 85 -17.13 -45.92 -29.73
N MET A 86 -18.20 -45.15 -29.49
CA MET A 86 -18.25 -43.70 -29.67
C MET A 86 -17.70 -42.94 -28.46
N THR A 87 -16.38 -43.00 -28.25
CA THR A 87 -15.71 -42.30 -27.13
C THR A 87 -15.87 -40.77 -27.24
N PRO A 88 -16.42 -40.07 -26.23
CA PRO A 88 -16.67 -38.63 -26.31
C PRO A 88 -15.46 -37.81 -26.74
N TYR A 89 -15.67 -36.79 -27.56
CA TYR A 89 -14.64 -35.84 -27.98
C TYR A 89 -14.19 -34.92 -26.85
N GLU A 90 -15.03 -34.75 -25.83
CA GLU A 90 -14.79 -33.86 -24.69
C GLU A 90 -14.47 -32.41 -25.10
N ALA A 91 -15.05 -31.95 -26.22
CA ALA A 91 -14.71 -30.66 -26.82
C ALA A 91 -14.88 -29.48 -25.86
N GLU A 92 -15.92 -29.47 -25.00
CA GLU A 92 -16.08 -28.44 -23.96
C GLU A 92 -14.91 -28.43 -22.95
N SER A 93 -14.42 -29.61 -22.54
CA SER A 93 -13.27 -29.75 -21.64
C SER A 93 -11.99 -29.24 -22.31
N VAL A 94 -11.80 -29.59 -23.58
CA VAL A 94 -10.67 -29.11 -24.40
C VAL A 94 -10.70 -27.59 -24.51
N ILE A 95 -11.85 -26.98 -24.85
CA ILE A 95 -12.02 -25.52 -24.88
C ILE A 95 -11.65 -24.92 -23.52
N GLY A 96 -12.17 -25.47 -22.42
CA GLY A 96 -11.88 -24.98 -21.07
C GLY A 96 -10.38 -25.00 -20.74
N ASN A 97 -9.67 -26.06 -21.10
CA ASN A 97 -8.23 -26.18 -20.89
C ASN A 97 -7.43 -25.19 -21.75
N LEU A 98 -7.82 -25.01 -23.01
CA LEU A 98 -7.19 -24.02 -23.90
C LEU A 98 -7.39 -22.59 -23.40
N VAL A 99 -8.60 -22.24 -22.94
CA VAL A 99 -8.86 -20.90 -22.38
C VAL A 99 -8.08 -20.68 -21.09
N LYS A 100 -7.97 -21.69 -20.20
CA LYS A 100 -7.12 -21.60 -19.01
C LYS A 100 -5.64 -21.37 -19.34
N LEU A 101 -5.13 -22.04 -20.39
CA LEU A 101 -3.77 -21.81 -20.88
C LEU A 101 -3.60 -20.40 -21.46
N TRP A 102 -4.59 -19.92 -22.22
CA TRP A 102 -4.62 -18.56 -22.75
C TRP A 102 -4.60 -17.52 -21.62
N ILE A 103 -5.43 -17.68 -20.59
CA ILE A 103 -5.47 -16.82 -19.39
C ILE A 103 -4.08 -16.77 -18.74
N ARG A 104 -3.47 -17.93 -18.48
CA ARG A 104 -2.14 -18.02 -17.87
C ARG A 104 -1.10 -17.26 -18.68
N THR A 105 -1.08 -17.47 -19.99
CA THR A 105 -0.14 -16.80 -20.91
C THR A 105 -0.31 -15.28 -20.89
N ARG A 106 -1.55 -14.77 -20.87
CA ARG A 106 -1.83 -13.34 -20.80
C ARG A 106 -1.41 -12.72 -19.46
N VAL A 107 -1.69 -13.42 -18.35
CA VAL A 107 -1.32 -12.99 -17.00
C VAL A 107 0.21 -12.98 -16.83
N ASP A 108 0.91 -14.02 -17.29
CA ASP A 108 2.38 -14.08 -17.20
C ASP A 108 3.05 -12.96 -18.01
N ARG A 109 2.54 -12.69 -19.23
CA ARG A 109 3.00 -11.55 -20.04
C ARG A 109 2.76 -10.21 -19.34
N LEU A 110 1.59 -10.01 -18.73
CA LEU A 110 1.29 -8.79 -17.98
C LEU A 110 2.25 -8.62 -16.79
N LYS A 111 2.53 -9.70 -16.05
CA LYS A 111 3.46 -9.68 -14.93
C LYS A 111 4.87 -9.23 -15.35
N GLU A 112 5.41 -9.81 -16.41
CA GLU A 112 6.72 -9.39 -16.96
C GLU A 112 6.69 -7.93 -17.42
N TRP A 113 5.57 -7.51 -18.01
CA TRP A 113 5.39 -6.16 -18.51
C TRP A 113 5.36 -5.13 -17.37
N VAL A 114 4.62 -5.43 -16.28
CA VAL A 114 4.60 -4.65 -15.03
C VAL A 114 6.03 -4.47 -14.50
N ASP A 115 6.79 -5.57 -14.45
CA ASP A 115 8.15 -5.54 -13.92
C ASP A 115 9.09 -4.67 -14.76
N ARG A 116 9.04 -4.80 -16.08
CA ARG A 116 9.85 -3.96 -17.00
C ARG A 116 9.50 -2.48 -16.90
N ASN A 117 8.21 -2.15 -16.81
CA ASN A 117 7.79 -0.75 -16.79
C ASN A 117 8.14 -0.06 -15.48
N LEU A 118 7.98 -0.76 -14.36
CA LEU A 118 8.37 -0.21 -13.07
C LEU A 118 9.88 0.00 -12.94
N GLN A 119 10.71 -0.82 -13.59
CA GLN A 119 12.16 -0.60 -13.65
C GLN A 119 12.54 0.67 -14.43
N GLN A 120 11.72 1.07 -15.41
CA GLN A 120 11.94 2.25 -16.23
C GLN A 120 11.21 3.49 -15.70
N GLU A 121 10.34 3.33 -14.70
CA GLU A 121 9.52 4.41 -14.17
C GLU A 121 10.34 5.42 -13.37
N VAL A 122 10.28 6.68 -13.79
CA VAL A 122 11.02 7.79 -13.19
C VAL A 122 10.15 8.61 -12.23
N TRP A 123 8.85 8.34 -12.14
CA TRP A 123 7.91 9.02 -11.23
C TRP A 123 7.84 10.54 -11.45
N ASN A 124 7.85 10.96 -12.71
CA ASN A 124 7.92 12.37 -13.08
C ASN A 124 6.59 13.12 -12.79
N PRO A 125 6.59 14.16 -11.92
CA PRO A 125 5.39 14.93 -11.59
C PRO A 125 4.82 15.76 -12.75
N ARG A 126 5.56 15.89 -13.86
CA ARG A 126 5.14 16.62 -15.06
C ARG A 126 4.60 15.70 -16.17
N ALA A 127 4.51 14.39 -15.93
CA ALA A 127 4.13 13.44 -16.96
C ALA A 127 2.70 13.62 -17.49
N ASN A 128 1.76 14.04 -16.63
CA ASN A 128 0.38 14.34 -16.99
C ASN A 128 -0.26 15.34 -16.00
N LYS A 129 -1.46 15.83 -16.34
CA LYS A 129 -2.18 16.84 -15.54
C LYS A 129 -2.51 16.37 -14.13
N GLU A 130 -2.85 15.09 -13.96
CA GLU A 130 -3.20 14.47 -12.67
C GLU A 130 -1.98 13.94 -11.89
N ARG A 131 -0.77 14.08 -12.46
CA ARG A 131 0.53 13.79 -11.85
C ARG A 131 0.63 12.37 -11.27
N PHE A 132 0.15 11.37 -12.01
CA PHE A 132 0.39 9.95 -11.73
C PHE A 132 1.39 9.35 -12.73
N ALA A 133 1.89 8.15 -12.46
CA ALA A 133 2.86 7.46 -13.31
C ALA A 133 2.23 6.96 -14.63
N PRO A 134 2.84 7.23 -15.81
CA PRO A 134 2.36 6.69 -17.09
C PRO A 134 2.30 5.16 -17.12
N SER A 135 3.20 4.47 -16.40
CA SER A 135 3.18 3.01 -16.30
C SER A 135 1.86 2.46 -15.77
N ALA A 136 1.17 3.14 -14.86
CA ALA A 136 -0.13 2.70 -14.37
C ALA A 136 -1.22 2.72 -15.45
N VAL A 137 -1.24 3.74 -16.31
CA VAL A 137 -2.20 3.84 -17.42
C VAL A 137 -2.06 2.64 -18.34
N GLU A 138 -0.83 2.30 -18.66
CA GLU A 138 -0.54 1.23 -19.60
C GLU A 138 -0.80 -0.16 -19.00
N VAL A 139 -0.50 -0.38 -17.71
CA VAL A 139 -0.93 -1.61 -17.01
C VAL A 139 -2.45 -1.76 -17.05
N LEU A 140 -3.18 -0.70 -16.72
CA LEU A 140 -4.65 -0.71 -16.71
C LEU A 140 -5.22 -0.92 -18.11
N ARG A 141 -4.62 -0.31 -19.15
CA ARG A 141 -4.98 -0.54 -20.56
C ARG A 141 -4.80 -2.00 -20.96
N ILE A 142 -3.67 -2.62 -20.64
CA ILE A 142 -3.42 -4.03 -20.97
C ILE A 142 -4.38 -4.96 -20.22
N MET A 143 -4.67 -4.68 -18.94
CA MET A 143 -5.68 -5.42 -18.18
C MET A 143 -7.04 -5.34 -18.86
N ASP A 144 -7.42 -4.14 -19.31
CA ASP A 144 -8.67 -3.89 -19.98
C ASP A 144 -8.78 -4.63 -21.31
N GLU A 145 -7.78 -4.49 -22.17
CA GLU A 145 -7.70 -5.20 -23.46
C GLU A 145 -7.73 -6.72 -23.28
N THR A 146 -7.15 -7.23 -22.20
CA THR A 146 -7.20 -8.66 -21.87
C THR A 146 -8.62 -9.09 -21.50
N LEU A 147 -9.36 -8.27 -20.74
CA LEU A 147 -10.76 -8.55 -20.41
C LEU A 147 -11.67 -8.46 -21.63
N GLU A 148 -11.49 -7.44 -22.48
CA GLU A 148 -12.23 -7.32 -23.73
C GLU A 148 -11.96 -8.52 -24.65
N ALA A 149 -10.70 -8.89 -24.84
CA ALA A 149 -10.32 -10.07 -25.63
C ALA A 149 -10.89 -11.37 -25.05
N PHE A 150 -10.98 -11.50 -23.73
CA PHE A 150 -11.63 -12.64 -23.08
C PHE A 150 -13.10 -12.71 -23.47
N PHE A 151 -13.89 -11.64 -23.29
CA PHE A 151 -15.32 -11.64 -23.61
C PHE A 151 -15.63 -11.79 -25.11
N LEU A 152 -14.67 -11.49 -26.00
CA LEU A 152 -14.79 -11.76 -27.44
C LEU A 152 -14.61 -13.24 -27.80
N LEU A 153 -14.10 -14.09 -26.91
CA LEU A 153 -14.02 -15.53 -27.16
C LEU A 153 -15.44 -16.11 -27.26
N PRO A 154 -15.77 -16.87 -28.32
CA PRO A 154 -17.11 -17.43 -28.51
C PRO A 154 -17.31 -18.67 -27.63
N ILE A 155 -17.28 -18.51 -26.30
CA ILE A 155 -17.38 -19.61 -25.33
C ILE A 155 -18.59 -19.45 -24.40
N PRO A 156 -19.27 -20.55 -24.01
CA PRO A 156 -20.38 -20.49 -23.05
C PRO A 156 -19.89 -20.41 -21.59
N MET A 157 -18.62 -20.73 -21.34
CA MET A 157 -18.03 -20.90 -20.00
C MET A 157 -17.40 -19.63 -19.40
N HIS A 158 -17.70 -18.45 -19.96
CA HIS A 158 -17.25 -17.15 -19.42
C HIS A 158 -17.45 -17.02 -17.90
N PRO A 159 -18.63 -17.32 -17.33
CA PRO A 159 -18.85 -17.16 -15.89
C PRO A 159 -17.92 -18.05 -15.05
N VAL A 160 -17.59 -19.25 -15.53
CA VAL A 160 -16.77 -20.23 -14.82
C VAL A 160 -15.29 -19.86 -14.88
N LEU A 161 -14.81 -19.31 -15.99
CA LEU A 161 -13.39 -19.02 -16.21
C LEU A 161 -12.97 -17.58 -15.86
N LEU A 162 -13.92 -16.63 -15.84
CA LEU A 162 -13.67 -15.25 -15.43
C LEU A 162 -13.01 -15.13 -14.04
N PRO A 163 -13.40 -15.90 -12.98
CA PRO A 163 -12.69 -15.89 -11.70
C PRO A 163 -11.16 -16.07 -11.80
N ASP A 164 -10.70 -17.01 -12.64
CA ASP A 164 -9.28 -17.32 -12.80
C ASP A 164 -8.54 -16.15 -13.45
N LEU A 165 -9.14 -15.55 -14.49
CA LEU A 165 -8.59 -14.35 -15.14
C LEU A 165 -8.51 -13.18 -14.17
N MET A 166 -9.60 -12.88 -13.46
CA MET A 166 -9.67 -11.77 -12.51
C MET A 166 -8.64 -11.92 -11.39
N SER A 167 -8.48 -13.13 -10.84
CA SER A 167 -7.46 -13.39 -9.81
C SER A 167 -6.03 -13.20 -10.34
N GLY A 168 -5.77 -13.60 -11.59
CA GLY A 168 -4.47 -13.40 -12.22
C GLY A 168 -4.14 -11.92 -12.45
N LEU A 169 -5.11 -11.15 -12.96
CA LEU A 169 -4.96 -9.71 -13.18
C LEU A 169 -4.81 -8.94 -11.85
N ASP A 170 -5.61 -9.28 -10.84
CA ASP A 170 -5.52 -8.69 -9.50
C ASP A 170 -4.15 -8.93 -8.86
N LYS A 171 -3.59 -10.15 -8.97
CA LYS A 171 -2.21 -10.44 -8.50
C LYS A 171 -1.15 -9.63 -9.22
N CYS A 172 -1.28 -9.42 -10.54
CA CYS A 172 -0.33 -8.59 -11.29
C CYS A 172 -0.35 -7.13 -10.80
N LEU A 173 -1.55 -6.62 -10.52
CA LEU A 173 -1.72 -5.26 -10.04
C LEU A 173 -1.26 -5.09 -8.58
N GLN A 174 -1.50 -6.07 -7.71
CA GLN A 174 -0.92 -6.09 -6.37
C GLN A 174 0.61 -6.02 -6.40
N ASN A 175 1.25 -6.78 -7.31
CA ASN A 175 2.70 -6.73 -7.50
C ASN A 175 3.14 -5.32 -7.96
N TYR A 176 2.38 -4.68 -8.86
CA TYR A 176 2.64 -3.30 -9.24
C TYR A 176 2.59 -2.36 -8.03
N ILE A 177 1.52 -2.42 -7.23
CA ILE A 177 1.30 -1.57 -6.05
C ILE A 177 2.42 -1.78 -5.02
N LEU A 178 2.80 -3.03 -4.77
CA LEU A 178 3.89 -3.38 -3.85
C LEU A 178 5.22 -2.76 -4.30
N LYS A 179 5.57 -2.93 -5.58
CA LYS A 179 6.82 -2.40 -6.14
C LYS A 179 6.82 -0.88 -6.24
N ALA A 180 5.68 -0.25 -6.54
CA ALA A 180 5.54 1.21 -6.53
C ALA A 180 5.86 1.84 -5.16
N LYS A 181 5.62 1.12 -4.07
CA LYS A 181 5.95 1.56 -2.70
C LYS A 181 7.39 1.26 -2.29
N SER A 182 8.05 0.33 -2.98
CA SER A 182 9.40 -0.11 -2.62
C SER A 182 10.40 1.04 -2.70
N GLY A 183 11.36 1.06 -1.77
CA GLY A 183 12.39 2.10 -1.70
C GLY A 183 11.93 3.45 -1.12
N CYS A 184 10.65 3.64 -0.76
CA CYS A 184 10.18 4.89 -0.13
C CYS A 184 10.63 5.07 1.32
N GLY A 185 11.05 3.99 1.99
CA GLY A 185 11.30 3.97 3.43
C GLY A 185 10.03 3.74 4.25
N SER A 186 10.11 4.04 5.54
CA SER A 186 9.01 3.93 6.51
C SER A 186 9.08 5.08 7.52
N ARG A 187 8.06 5.25 8.35
CA ARG A 187 8.07 6.19 9.49
C ARG A 187 9.39 6.13 10.28
N ASN A 188 9.80 4.92 10.65
CA ASN A 188 10.97 4.71 11.53
C ASN A 188 12.30 4.94 10.81
N THR A 189 12.30 5.00 9.47
CA THR A 189 13.50 5.28 8.68
C THR A 189 13.97 6.72 8.86
N PHE A 190 13.05 7.66 9.11
CA PHE A 190 13.38 9.09 9.16
C PHE A 190 13.48 9.65 10.58
N ILE A 191 12.84 9.02 11.58
CA ILE A 191 12.90 9.49 12.96
C ILE A 191 14.34 9.37 13.50
N PRO A 192 14.93 10.43 14.06
CA PRO A 192 16.29 10.37 14.59
C PRO A 192 16.36 9.46 15.83
N THR A 193 17.51 8.82 16.02
CA THR A 193 17.75 8.00 17.21
C THR A 193 17.78 8.90 18.45
N LEU A 194 17.13 8.45 19.53
CA LEU A 194 17.07 9.21 20.77
C LEU A 194 18.48 9.46 21.32
N PRO A 195 18.87 10.71 21.60
CA PRO A 195 20.18 11.00 22.18
C PRO A 195 20.26 10.44 23.60
N ALA A 196 21.49 10.14 24.01
CA ALA A 196 21.77 9.73 25.38
C ALA A 196 21.37 10.82 26.38
N LEU A 197 20.86 10.39 27.53
CA LEU A 197 20.35 11.30 28.55
C LEU A 197 21.51 12.09 29.20
N THR A 198 21.42 13.41 29.12
CA THR A 198 22.35 14.36 29.75
C THR A 198 21.59 15.29 30.69
N ARG A 199 22.30 15.99 31.57
CA ARG A 199 21.73 17.06 32.40
C ARG A 199 22.32 18.43 32.05
N CYS A 200 21.53 19.48 32.18
CA CYS A 200 21.97 20.85 31.88
C CYS A 200 23.19 21.32 32.69
N THR A 201 24.06 22.10 32.02
CA THR A 201 25.10 22.92 32.65
C THR A 201 24.51 24.24 33.13
N THR A 202 24.18 24.35 34.41
CA THR A 202 23.89 25.66 35.00
C THR A 202 25.16 26.51 35.02
N ALA A 203 25.20 27.57 34.23
CA ALA A 203 26.25 28.57 34.32
C ALA A 203 26.02 29.39 35.59
N SER A 204 27.00 29.41 36.50
CA SER A 204 26.99 30.33 37.65
C SER A 204 27.04 31.75 37.11
N LYS A 205 26.03 32.57 37.41
CA LYS A 205 25.94 33.99 37.00
C LYS A 205 26.99 34.91 37.69
N PHE A 206 28.01 34.35 38.37
CA PHE A 206 29.08 35.10 39.04
C PHE A 206 30.45 34.89 38.41
N GLY A 207 30.54 35.09 37.09
CA GLY A 207 31.81 35.09 36.37
C GLY A 207 31.83 36.16 35.30
N VAL A 208 32.25 37.38 35.66
CA VAL A 208 32.67 38.44 34.74
C VAL A 208 34.00 38.02 34.09
N PHE A 209 33.95 36.97 33.29
CA PHE A 209 34.95 36.71 32.27
C PHE A 209 34.16 36.45 31.00
N LYS A 210 34.21 37.43 30.10
CA LYS A 210 34.00 37.21 28.67
C LYS A 210 35.03 36.18 28.21
N LYS A 211 34.83 34.91 28.53
CA LYS A 211 35.35 33.85 27.69
C LYS A 211 34.52 33.97 26.44
N LYS A 212 35.12 34.64 25.46
CA LYS A 212 34.88 34.42 24.05
C LYS A 212 35.22 32.94 23.81
N ASP A 213 34.40 32.05 24.36
CA ASP A 213 34.33 30.68 23.89
C ASP A 213 33.96 30.90 22.44
N LYS A 214 34.97 30.71 21.58
CA LYS A 214 34.73 30.41 20.19
C LYS A 214 33.58 29.42 20.28
N TYR A 215 32.38 29.85 19.88
CA TYR A 215 31.53 28.97 19.11
C TYR A 215 32.54 28.36 18.16
N LEU A 216 32.94 27.12 18.45
CA LEU A 216 33.41 26.26 17.41
C LEU A 216 32.29 26.47 16.42
N THR A 217 32.60 27.25 15.37
CA THR A 217 32.03 27.04 14.08
C THR A 217 31.92 25.54 14.08
N VAL A 218 30.69 25.07 14.25
CA VAL A 218 30.38 23.71 13.90
C VAL A 218 30.81 23.76 12.46
N GLN A 219 32.07 23.39 12.21
CA GLN A 219 32.55 23.01 10.91
C GLN A 219 31.36 22.22 10.45
N ARG A 220 30.74 22.70 9.36
CA ARG A 220 29.78 21.95 8.58
C ARG A 220 30.31 20.52 8.57
N ARG A 221 29.93 19.74 9.57
CA ARG A 221 30.19 18.33 9.63
C ARG A 221 29.06 17.96 8.73
N LYS A 222 29.42 17.92 7.43
CA LYS A 222 28.77 17.01 6.50
C LYS A 222 28.44 15.80 7.36
N PRO A 223 27.17 15.45 7.50
CA PRO A 223 26.77 14.42 8.43
C PRO A 223 27.69 13.23 8.13
N GLN A 224 28.50 12.85 9.12
CA GLN A 224 29.24 11.60 9.03
C GLN A 224 28.20 10.50 9.24
N VAL A 225 27.38 10.34 8.20
CA VAL A 225 26.75 9.09 7.82
C VAL A 225 27.93 8.19 7.51
N GLU A 226 28.05 7.09 8.25
CA GLU A 226 28.80 5.94 7.76
C GLU A 226 28.41 5.74 6.30
N ALA A 227 29.36 5.94 5.39
CA ALA A 227 29.16 5.80 3.97
C ALA A 227 28.82 4.33 3.65
N LEU A 228 27.54 4.02 3.76
CA LEU A 228 26.87 2.87 3.19
C LEU A 228 25.83 3.46 2.23
N ASP A 229 26.28 3.54 0.97
CA ASP A 229 25.54 3.88 -0.25
C ASP A 229 24.80 5.24 -0.34
N GLY A 230 25.37 6.10 -1.20
CA GLY A 230 24.65 6.92 -2.18
C GLY A 230 23.41 7.70 -1.73
N ASP A 231 23.59 9.01 -1.57
CA ASP A 231 22.58 10.07 -1.40
C ASP A 231 21.48 10.05 -2.50
N ASN A 232 20.53 9.11 -2.41
CA ASN A 232 19.43 8.87 -3.36
C ASN A 232 18.06 8.82 -2.64
N PHE A 233 17.80 9.72 -1.69
CA PHE A 233 16.46 9.80 -1.09
C PHE A 233 15.45 10.35 -2.11
N ILE A 234 14.36 9.59 -2.31
CA ILE A 234 13.28 9.93 -3.24
C ILE A 234 12.67 11.29 -2.88
N GLY A 235 12.77 12.28 -3.76
CA GLY A 235 12.22 13.63 -3.52
C GLY A 235 10.69 13.64 -3.33
N ILE A 236 10.18 14.61 -2.56
CA ILE A 236 8.74 14.76 -2.24
C ILE A 236 7.85 14.66 -3.48
N PRO A 237 8.14 15.33 -4.62
CA PRO A 237 7.27 15.24 -5.79
C PRO A 237 7.12 13.81 -6.33
N HIS A 238 8.15 12.98 -6.26
CA HIS A 238 8.09 11.59 -6.71
C HIS A 238 7.22 10.73 -5.77
N LEU A 239 7.28 10.99 -4.46
CA LEU A 239 6.38 10.33 -3.49
C LEU A 239 4.93 10.75 -3.72
N CYS A 240 4.67 12.03 -4.01
CA CYS A 240 3.35 12.52 -4.39
C CYS A 240 2.82 11.83 -5.66
N VAL A 241 3.66 11.63 -6.68
CA VAL A 241 3.28 10.91 -7.90
C VAL A 241 2.91 9.47 -7.59
N ARG A 242 3.66 8.77 -6.73
CA ARG A 242 3.33 7.41 -6.28
C ARG A 242 1.98 7.36 -5.57
N ILE A 243 1.69 8.32 -4.67
CA ILE A 243 0.39 8.45 -4.00
C ILE A 243 -0.74 8.63 -5.02
N ASN A 244 -0.58 9.56 -5.97
CA ASN A 244 -1.56 9.80 -7.03
C ASN A 244 -1.76 8.58 -7.92
N THR A 245 -0.69 7.83 -8.19
CA THR A 245 -0.73 6.59 -8.99
C THR A 245 -1.61 5.54 -8.34
N LEU A 246 -1.46 5.30 -7.03
CA LEU A 246 -2.32 4.36 -6.31
C LEU A 246 -3.77 4.85 -6.23
N HIS A 247 -3.99 6.17 -6.12
CA HIS A 247 -5.32 6.75 -6.16
C HIS A 247 -5.99 6.53 -7.53
N HIS A 248 -5.24 6.77 -8.62
CA HIS A 248 -5.70 6.58 -9.98
C HIS A 248 -6.05 5.11 -10.24
N ILE A 249 -5.16 4.16 -9.89
CA ILE A 249 -5.42 2.72 -10.01
C ILE A 249 -6.73 2.34 -9.32
N ARG A 250 -6.93 2.79 -8.07
CA ARG A 250 -8.16 2.49 -7.33
C ARG A 250 -9.41 3.01 -8.05
N LYS A 251 -9.37 4.24 -8.59
CA LYS A 251 -10.48 4.83 -9.34
C LYS A 251 -10.80 4.02 -10.60
N GLU A 252 -9.78 3.63 -11.36
CA GLU A 252 -9.97 2.87 -12.61
C GLU A 252 -10.42 1.43 -12.35
N LEU A 253 -10.03 0.82 -11.23
CA LEU A 253 -10.55 -0.49 -10.82
C LEU A 253 -12.07 -0.48 -10.61
N GLU A 254 -12.62 0.56 -9.98
CA GLU A 254 -14.07 0.69 -9.80
C GLU A 254 -14.81 0.80 -11.15
N VAL A 255 -14.17 1.38 -12.17
CA VAL A 255 -14.71 1.46 -13.54
C VAL A 255 -14.63 0.09 -14.23
N LEU A 256 -13.49 -0.57 -14.12
CA LEU A 256 -13.24 -1.88 -14.72
C LEU A 256 -14.17 -2.96 -14.16
N GLU A 257 -14.44 -2.95 -12.86
CA GLU A 257 -15.41 -3.85 -12.22
C GLU A 257 -16.82 -3.67 -12.79
N LYS A 258 -17.29 -2.42 -12.89
CA LYS A 258 -18.63 -2.11 -13.43
C LYS A 258 -18.77 -2.57 -14.88
N ARG A 259 -17.76 -2.35 -15.71
CA ARG A 259 -17.74 -2.83 -17.09
C ARG A 259 -17.73 -4.35 -17.16
N THR A 260 -16.90 -5.02 -16.36
CA THR A 260 -16.84 -6.49 -16.29
C THR A 260 -18.20 -7.10 -15.90
N ILE A 261 -18.88 -6.51 -14.91
CA ILE A 261 -20.25 -6.91 -14.51
C ILE A 261 -21.23 -6.76 -15.68
N THR A 262 -21.10 -5.67 -16.46
CA THR A 262 -21.97 -5.40 -17.61
C THR A 262 -21.76 -6.43 -18.73
N HIS A 263 -20.51 -6.75 -19.08
CA HIS A 263 -20.21 -7.82 -20.04
C HIS A 263 -20.74 -9.18 -19.60
N LEU A 264 -20.57 -9.51 -18.32
CA LEU A 264 -21.04 -10.77 -17.77
C LEU A 264 -22.57 -10.90 -17.84
N ARG A 265 -23.32 -9.83 -17.52
CA ARG A 265 -24.78 -9.80 -17.66
C ARG A 265 -25.25 -9.99 -19.10
N ASN A 266 -24.52 -9.42 -20.06
CA ASN A 266 -24.83 -9.58 -21.48
C ASN A 266 -24.61 -11.02 -22.00
N THR A 267 -23.94 -11.88 -21.23
CA THR A 267 -23.69 -13.28 -21.60
C THR A 267 -24.91 -14.19 -21.34
N GLY A 268 -25.94 -13.71 -20.65
CA GLY A 268 -27.24 -14.41 -20.51
C GLY A 268 -27.26 -15.66 -19.62
N SER A 269 -26.22 -15.88 -18.80
CA SER A 269 -26.12 -17.06 -17.92
C SER A 269 -26.90 -16.90 -16.60
N THR A 270 -27.48 -17.98 -16.08
CA THR A 270 -28.17 -18.02 -14.77
C THR A 270 -27.21 -18.01 -13.57
N LEU A 271 -25.92 -18.30 -13.79
CA LEU A 271 -24.87 -18.28 -12.76
C LEU A 271 -24.36 -16.84 -12.47
N VAL A 272 -24.89 -15.85 -13.18
CA VAL A 272 -24.41 -14.46 -13.15
C VAL A 272 -24.65 -13.81 -11.80
N ASP A 273 -25.75 -14.09 -11.10
CA ASP A 273 -26.07 -13.38 -9.85
C ASP A 273 -25.11 -13.74 -8.70
N ASP A 274 -24.79 -15.03 -8.52
CA ASP A 274 -23.80 -15.47 -7.52
C ASP A 274 -22.40 -14.98 -7.85
N ILE A 275 -22.04 -14.98 -9.15
CA ILE A 275 -20.73 -14.50 -9.60
C ILE A 275 -20.65 -12.99 -9.49
N VAL A 276 -21.68 -12.22 -9.82
CA VAL A 276 -21.70 -10.76 -9.70
C VAL A 276 -21.58 -10.35 -8.23
N ASN A 277 -22.29 -11.04 -7.34
CA ASN A 277 -22.16 -10.85 -5.89
C ASN A 277 -20.74 -11.18 -5.39
N GLY A 278 -20.09 -12.19 -5.97
CA GLY A 278 -18.68 -12.51 -5.70
C GLY A 278 -17.66 -11.63 -6.45
N LEU A 279 -18.02 -11.04 -7.59
CA LEU A 279 -17.16 -10.26 -8.47
C LEU A 279 -16.87 -8.89 -7.89
N GLY A 280 -17.82 -8.31 -7.15
CA GLY A 280 -17.59 -7.14 -6.30
C GLY A 280 -16.51 -7.35 -5.22
N LYS A 281 -15.97 -8.58 -5.07
CA LYS A 281 -14.85 -8.92 -4.19
C LYS A 281 -13.55 -9.26 -4.94
N LYS A 282 -13.51 -9.25 -6.28
CA LYS A 282 -12.36 -9.82 -7.04
C LYS A 282 -11.19 -8.88 -7.30
N PHE A 283 -11.34 -7.57 -7.10
CA PHE A 283 -10.20 -6.66 -6.88
C PHE A 283 -10.11 -6.14 -5.44
N GLU A 284 -10.76 -6.82 -4.48
CA GLU A 284 -10.74 -6.42 -3.07
C GLU A 284 -9.30 -6.31 -2.55
N PHE A 285 -8.41 -7.21 -2.99
CA PHE A 285 -7.02 -7.16 -2.59
C PHE A 285 -6.24 -6.00 -3.23
N SER A 286 -6.34 -5.74 -4.54
CA SER A 286 -5.67 -4.56 -5.15
C SER A 286 -6.25 -3.24 -4.64
N SER A 287 -7.57 -3.16 -4.46
CA SER A 287 -8.25 -1.99 -3.90
C SER A 287 -7.80 -1.72 -2.46
N GLY A 288 -7.79 -2.77 -1.62
CA GLY A 288 -7.25 -2.71 -0.26
C GLY A 288 -5.76 -2.34 -0.23
N ALA A 289 -4.95 -2.95 -1.10
CA ALA A 289 -3.52 -2.65 -1.22
C ALA A 289 -3.26 -1.20 -1.68
N CYS A 290 -4.12 -0.63 -2.52
CA CYS A 290 -4.07 0.80 -2.87
C CYS A 290 -4.34 1.68 -1.64
N VAL A 291 -5.38 1.38 -0.85
CA VAL A 291 -5.73 2.15 0.35
C VAL A 291 -4.60 2.10 1.38
N GLU A 292 -4.08 0.91 1.66
CA GLU A 292 -2.95 0.70 2.56
C GLU A 292 -1.67 1.35 2.00
N GLY A 293 -1.44 1.24 0.70
CA GLY A 293 -0.31 1.87 0.02
C GLY A 293 -0.34 3.38 0.14
N ILE A 294 -1.49 4.00 -0.09
CA ILE A 294 -1.70 5.44 0.11
C ILE A 294 -1.46 5.79 1.59
N GLN A 295 -1.88 4.96 2.56
CA GLN A 295 -1.54 5.13 3.99
C GLN A 295 -0.06 5.22 4.25
N GLN A 296 0.66 4.20 3.83
CA GLN A 296 2.07 4.08 4.12
C GLN A 296 2.86 5.18 3.41
N LEU A 297 2.51 5.51 2.16
CA LEU A 297 3.16 6.60 1.44
C LEU A 297 2.87 7.97 2.05
N CYS A 298 1.62 8.25 2.47
CA CYS A 298 1.31 9.51 3.17
C CYS A 298 2.13 9.66 4.44
N GLN A 299 2.14 8.64 5.30
CA GLN A 299 2.92 8.65 6.53
C GLN A 299 4.43 8.77 6.24
N THR A 300 4.95 7.98 5.31
CA THR A 300 6.39 8.01 4.96
C THR A 300 6.80 9.36 4.42
N THR A 301 6.00 9.97 3.54
CA THR A 301 6.23 11.32 3.02
C THR A 301 6.23 12.34 4.15
N ALA A 302 5.24 12.28 5.06
CA ALA A 302 5.16 13.19 6.20
C ALA A 302 6.42 13.15 7.08
N TYR A 303 6.86 11.96 7.50
CA TYR A 303 8.04 11.85 8.35
C TYR A 303 9.34 12.20 7.61
N LYS A 304 9.42 11.96 6.30
CA LYS A 304 10.54 12.44 5.48
C LYS A 304 10.58 13.96 5.45
N VAL A 305 9.46 14.63 5.16
CA VAL A 305 9.38 16.10 5.12
C VAL A 305 9.89 16.67 6.45
N ILE A 306 9.35 16.18 7.57
CA ILE A 306 9.65 16.75 8.89
C ILE A 306 11.06 16.42 9.40
N PHE A 307 11.48 15.15 9.32
CA PHE A 307 12.71 14.69 9.99
C PHE A 307 13.93 14.58 9.07
N HIS A 308 13.75 14.65 7.75
CA HIS A 308 14.85 14.66 6.80
C HIS A 308 14.95 16.03 6.11
N ASP A 309 13.90 16.46 5.42
CA ASP A 309 13.95 17.67 4.57
C ASP A 309 13.95 18.97 5.38
N LEU A 310 13.23 19.00 6.51
CA LEU A 310 13.19 20.13 7.45
C LEU A 310 14.08 19.92 8.69
N SER A 311 14.97 18.93 8.64
CA SER A 311 15.84 18.59 9.79
C SER A 311 16.72 19.76 10.24
N HIS A 312 17.21 20.58 9.31
CA HIS A 312 18.09 21.71 9.62
C HIS A 312 17.37 22.84 10.39
N VAL A 313 16.08 23.08 10.12
CA VAL A 313 15.29 24.08 10.85
C VAL A 313 14.61 23.50 12.10
N LEU A 314 14.22 22.22 12.08
CA LEU A 314 13.59 21.55 13.21
C LEU A 314 14.62 21.01 14.21
N TRP A 315 15.43 20.04 13.79
CA TRP A 315 16.33 19.28 14.66
C TRP A 315 17.62 20.03 15.00
N ASP A 316 18.17 20.77 14.04
CA ASP A 316 19.39 21.56 14.26
C ASP A 316 19.11 23.03 14.61
N GLY A 317 17.86 23.49 14.45
CA GLY A 317 17.45 24.88 14.65
C GLY A 317 16.63 25.12 15.92
N LEU A 318 15.43 24.55 16.00
CA LEU A 318 14.44 24.88 17.04
C LEU A 318 15.00 24.73 18.46
N TYR A 319 14.99 25.82 19.23
CA TYR A 319 15.47 25.96 20.61
C TYR A 319 16.95 25.66 20.86
N VAL A 320 17.77 25.55 19.81
CA VAL A 320 19.22 25.39 19.98
C VAL A 320 19.82 26.69 20.54
N GLY A 321 20.53 26.59 21.66
CA GLY A 321 21.06 27.74 22.38
C GLY A 321 20.04 28.33 23.36
N GLU A 322 19.43 29.47 22.99
CA GLU A 322 18.40 30.14 23.79
C GLU A 322 17.05 30.05 23.08
N VAL A 323 15.97 29.82 23.83
CA VAL A 323 14.60 29.68 23.28
C VAL A 323 14.17 30.96 22.55
N SER A 324 14.49 32.13 23.11
CA SER A 324 14.15 33.44 22.53
C SER A 324 14.83 33.74 21.19
N SER A 325 16.00 33.15 20.91
CA SER A 325 16.75 33.39 19.67
C SER A 325 16.44 32.37 18.56
N SER A 326 15.95 31.19 18.94
CA SER A 326 15.82 30.03 18.06
C SER A 326 14.39 29.50 18.12
N ARG A 327 13.43 30.37 17.78
CA ARG A 327 11.98 30.11 17.81
C ARG A 327 11.51 29.30 16.59
N ILE A 328 10.23 28.96 16.54
CA ILE A 328 9.63 28.04 15.55
C ILE A 328 9.46 28.62 14.14
N GLU A 329 9.50 29.95 13.96
CA GLU A 329 9.13 30.61 12.70
C GLU A 329 9.91 30.12 11.47
N PRO A 330 11.24 29.88 11.51
CA PRO A 330 11.96 29.35 10.36
C PRO A 330 11.44 27.97 9.91
N PHE A 331 11.06 27.12 10.87
CA PHE A 331 10.44 25.82 10.57
C PHE A 331 9.06 25.99 9.94
N LEU A 332 8.23 26.90 10.46
CA LEU A 332 6.89 27.16 9.91
C LEU A 332 6.96 27.68 8.46
N GLN A 333 7.87 28.60 8.17
CA GLN A 333 8.04 29.17 6.82
C GLN A 333 8.41 28.11 5.79
N GLU A 334 9.37 27.23 6.10
CA GLU A 334 9.76 26.17 5.18
C GLU A 334 8.70 25.05 5.11
N LEU A 335 7.99 24.78 6.21
CA LEU A 335 6.88 23.83 6.21
C LEU A 335 5.73 24.31 5.33
N GLU A 336 5.38 25.59 5.38
CA GLU A 336 4.35 26.21 4.54
C GLU A 336 4.67 26.05 3.05
N GLN A 337 5.91 26.35 2.64
CA GLN A 337 6.37 26.15 1.24
C GLN A 337 6.25 24.69 0.79
N ASN A 338 6.55 23.74 1.68
CA ASN A 338 6.38 22.31 1.39
C ASN A 338 4.89 21.94 1.27
N LEU A 339 4.02 22.47 2.13
CA LEU A 339 2.58 22.26 2.07
C LEU A 339 1.96 22.82 0.78
N GLU A 340 2.41 23.98 0.30
CA GLU A 340 2.01 24.54 -1.00
C GLU A 340 2.42 23.63 -2.16
N SER A 341 3.69 23.19 -2.17
CA SER A 341 4.24 22.29 -3.19
C SER A 341 3.50 20.94 -3.24
N ILE A 342 3.18 20.40 -2.07
CA ILE A 342 2.42 19.16 -1.91
C ILE A 342 0.98 19.34 -2.37
N SER A 343 0.30 20.41 -1.94
CA SER A 343 -1.08 20.71 -2.33
C SER A 343 -1.21 20.95 -3.83
N ALA A 344 -0.19 21.52 -4.47
CA ALA A 344 -0.16 21.64 -5.91
C ALA A 344 -0.08 20.27 -6.59
N THR A 345 0.61 19.30 -5.99
CA THR A 345 1.00 18.03 -6.65
C THR A 345 0.07 16.86 -6.37
N VAL A 346 -0.45 16.74 -5.16
CA VAL A 346 -1.28 15.60 -4.75
C VAL A 346 -2.74 15.86 -5.10
N HIS A 347 -3.43 14.82 -5.56
CA HIS A 347 -4.86 14.90 -5.84
C HIS A 347 -5.66 15.26 -4.57
N GLU A 348 -6.62 16.19 -4.68
CA GLU A 348 -7.39 16.77 -3.56
C GLU A 348 -7.95 15.72 -2.58
N ARG A 349 -8.57 14.66 -3.10
CA ARG A 349 -9.11 13.52 -2.31
C ARG A 349 -8.09 12.82 -1.40
N VAL A 350 -6.80 12.94 -1.68
CA VAL A 350 -5.70 12.38 -0.89
C VAL A 350 -4.90 13.47 -0.17
N GLY A 351 -4.96 14.71 -0.66
CA GLY A 351 -4.26 15.87 -0.10
C GLY A 351 -4.55 16.09 1.38
N THR A 352 -5.84 16.14 1.78
CA THR A 352 -6.24 16.31 3.20
C THR A 352 -5.58 15.28 4.11
N ARG A 353 -5.45 14.03 3.63
CA ARG A 353 -4.85 12.95 4.41
C ARG A 353 -3.35 13.11 4.56
N LEU A 354 -2.64 13.45 3.49
CA LEU A 354 -1.21 13.71 3.54
C LEU A 354 -0.91 14.90 4.46
N ILE A 355 -1.66 16.00 4.33
CA ILE A 355 -1.53 17.18 5.21
C ILE A 355 -1.78 16.80 6.67
N THR A 356 -2.79 15.97 6.94
CA THR A 356 -3.07 15.46 8.30
C THR A 356 -1.89 14.65 8.85
N ASP A 357 -1.24 13.82 8.05
CA ASP A 357 -0.07 13.05 8.50
C ASP A 357 1.18 13.93 8.66
N ILE A 358 1.34 14.99 7.84
CA ILE A 358 2.38 16.02 8.02
C ILE A 358 2.18 16.77 9.34
N MET A 359 0.95 17.14 9.67
CA MET A 359 0.61 17.75 10.96
C MET A 359 0.99 16.85 12.13
N LYS A 360 0.61 15.57 12.09
CA LYS A 360 1.01 14.61 13.13
C LYS A 360 2.53 14.48 13.24
N ALA A 361 3.23 14.37 12.12
CA ALA A 361 4.69 14.28 12.11
C ALA A 361 5.33 15.55 12.67
N SER A 362 4.74 16.73 12.42
CA SER A 362 5.19 18.01 12.97
C SER A 362 5.01 18.08 14.49
N PHE A 363 3.88 17.59 15.01
CA PHE A 363 3.65 17.50 16.45
C PHE A 363 4.59 16.51 17.13
N ASP A 364 4.82 15.34 16.50
CA ASP A 364 5.83 14.38 16.95
C ASP A 364 7.23 15.02 16.97
N GLY A 365 7.58 15.77 15.91
CA GLY A 365 8.85 16.49 15.79
C GLY A 365 9.04 17.54 16.87
N PHE A 366 8.00 18.33 17.14
CA PHE A 366 7.99 19.32 18.21
C PHE A 366 8.21 18.69 19.59
N LEU A 367 7.50 17.59 19.90
CA LEU A 367 7.71 16.84 21.14
C LEU A 367 9.11 16.24 21.22
N LEU A 368 9.63 15.72 20.10
CA LEU A 368 10.97 15.13 20.07
C LEU A 368 12.05 16.19 20.33
N VAL A 369 11.88 17.40 19.80
CA VAL A 369 12.77 18.53 20.11
C VAL A 369 12.75 18.86 21.61
N LEU A 370 11.57 18.91 22.22
CA LEU A 370 11.41 19.24 23.64
C LEU A 370 11.93 18.16 24.61
N LEU A 371 11.69 16.88 24.30
CA LEU A 371 11.95 15.75 25.20
C LEU A 371 13.19 14.93 24.82
N ALA A 372 13.74 15.14 23.64
CA ALA A 372 14.81 14.33 23.09
C ALA A 372 15.71 15.09 22.10
N GLY A 373 15.75 16.43 22.12
CA GLY A 373 16.53 17.22 21.15
C GLY A 373 18.04 17.29 21.42
N GLY A 374 18.55 16.67 22.48
CA GLY A 374 19.98 16.63 22.78
C GLY A 374 20.53 17.88 23.51
N PRO A 375 21.81 17.85 23.92
CA PRO A 375 22.35 18.73 24.97
C PRO A 375 22.50 20.21 24.58
N SER A 376 22.19 20.58 23.34
CA SER A 376 22.22 21.97 22.85
C SER A 376 21.00 22.79 23.27
N ARG A 377 20.02 22.16 23.92
CA ARG A 377 18.75 22.75 24.35
C ARG A 377 18.66 22.75 25.86
N ALA A 378 18.17 23.85 26.44
CA ALA A 378 17.93 23.96 27.86
C ALA A 378 16.78 24.93 28.12
N PHE A 379 15.80 24.52 28.92
CA PHE A 379 14.55 25.26 29.14
C PHE A 379 14.44 25.77 30.58
N THR A 380 14.12 27.04 30.75
CA THR A 380 13.74 27.66 32.03
C THR A 380 12.22 27.62 32.23
N LEU A 381 11.74 28.11 33.38
CA LEU A 381 10.29 28.28 33.58
C LEU A 381 9.73 29.46 32.77
N GLN A 382 10.55 30.47 32.46
CA GLN A 382 10.10 31.61 31.65
C GLN A 382 9.88 31.23 30.19
N ASP A 383 10.59 30.21 29.71
CA ASP A 383 10.50 29.75 28.32
C ASP A 383 9.17 29.03 28.02
N SER A 384 8.44 28.55 29.03
CA SER A 384 7.20 27.79 28.82
C SER A 384 6.13 28.59 28.08
N ALA A 385 6.04 29.90 28.31
CA ALA A 385 5.12 30.78 27.59
C ALA A 385 5.46 30.89 26.10
N MET A 386 6.75 30.93 25.75
CA MET A 386 7.20 30.97 24.35
C MET A 386 6.94 29.61 23.66
N ILE A 387 7.12 28.50 24.38
CA ILE A 387 6.84 27.16 23.86
C ILE A 387 5.34 26.98 23.57
N ASP A 388 4.46 27.48 24.44
CA ASP A 388 3.01 27.43 24.22
C ASP A 388 2.60 28.29 23.01
N GLU A 389 3.18 29.48 22.87
CA GLU A 389 2.95 30.36 21.72
C GLU A 389 3.42 29.71 20.41
N ASP A 390 4.62 29.11 20.40
CA ASP A 390 5.17 28.42 19.23
C ASP A 390 4.30 27.22 18.82
N PHE A 391 3.79 26.46 19.80
CA PHE A 391 2.89 25.36 19.51
C PHE A 391 1.55 25.86 18.94
N LYS A 392 1.07 27.02 19.41
CA LYS A 392 -0.12 27.65 18.84
C LYS A 392 0.11 28.06 17.38
N PHE A 393 1.24 28.70 17.06
CA PHE A 393 1.57 29.03 15.67
C PHE A 393 1.65 27.79 14.77
N LEU A 394 2.18 26.68 15.28
CA LEU A 394 2.18 25.42 14.54
C LEU A 394 0.77 24.90 14.26
N MET A 395 -0.15 24.98 15.22
CA MET A 395 -1.56 24.60 14.99
C MET A 395 -2.25 25.56 14.01
N ASP A 396 -2.01 26.86 14.15
CA ASP A 396 -2.63 27.90 13.32
C ASP A 396 -2.22 27.75 11.84
N LEU A 397 -0.98 27.31 11.55
CA LEU A 397 -0.52 26.97 10.20
C LEU A 397 -1.42 25.93 9.52
N PHE A 398 -1.77 24.84 10.22
CA PHE A 398 -2.61 23.79 9.66
C PHE A 398 -4.10 24.16 9.62
N TRP A 399 -4.54 25.07 10.49
CA TRP A 399 -5.90 25.61 10.45
C TRP A 399 -6.08 26.61 9.28
N SER A 400 -5.04 27.39 8.97
CA SER A 400 -4.99 28.33 7.83
C SER A 400 -6.23 29.23 7.72
N ASN A 401 -6.62 29.87 8.83
CA ASN A 401 -7.80 30.74 8.91
C ASN A 401 -9.14 30.09 8.49
N GLY A 402 -9.24 28.76 8.54
CA GLY A 402 -10.42 28.00 8.16
C GLY A 402 -10.35 27.36 6.77
N ASP A 403 -9.34 27.70 5.97
CA ASP A 403 -9.11 27.11 4.64
C ASP A 403 -8.30 25.81 4.69
N GLY A 404 -7.77 25.45 5.86
CA GLY A 404 -6.93 24.26 6.09
C GLY A 404 -7.69 23.05 6.63
N LEU A 405 -7.11 22.39 7.63
CA LEU A 405 -7.72 21.23 8.29
C LEU A 405 -8.84 21.64 9.27
N PRO A 406 -9.86 20.77 9.48
CA PRO A 406 -10.91 21.02 10.46
C PRO A 406 -10.37 21.21 11.88
N ALA A 407 -10.87 22.21 12.61
CA ALA A 407 -10.37 22.56 13.95
C ALA A 407 -10.53 21.42 14.98
N ASP A 408 -11.59 20.63 14.88
CA ASP A 408 -11.83 19.45 15.72
C ASP A 408 -10.80 18.34 15.48
N LEU A 409 -10.38 18.16 14.23
CA LEU A 409 -9.31 17.22 13.88
C LEU A 409 -7.96 17.68 14.42
N ILE A 410 -7.65 18.97 14.30
CA ILE A 410 -6.42 19.57 14.84
C ILE A 410 -6.40 19.43 16.35
N ASP A 411 -7.48 19.80 17.04
CA ASP A 411 -7.59 19.70 18.49
C ASP A 411 -7.37 18.27 18.98
N LYS A 412 -8.07 17.30 18.37
CA LYS A 412 -7.90 15.88 18.67
C LYS A 412 -6.46 15.41 18.53
N LEU A 413 -5.80 15.72 17.41
CA LEU A 413 -4.44 15.26 17.12
C LEU A 413 -3.36 16.04 17.90
N SER A 414 -3.66 17.25 18.37
CA SER A 414 -2.78 18.07 19.22
C SER A 414 -2.72 17.60 20.68
N THR A 415 -3.67 16.76 21.11
CA THR A 415 -3.82 16.30 22.51
C THR A 415 -2.51 15.81 23.14
N PRO A 416 -1.69 14.95 22.49
CA PRO A 416 -0.44 14.48 23.09
C PRO A 416 0.54 15.62 23.44
N VAL A 417 0.57 16.68 22.64
CA VAL A 417 1.40 17.85 22.91
C VAL A 417 0.79 18.66 24.05
N LYS A 418 -0.51 18.96 23.97
CA LYS A 418 -1.24 19.76 24.97
C LYS A 418 -1.16 19.18 26.38
N VAL A 419 -1.10 17.86 26.53
CA VAL A 419 -0.97 17.22 27.86
C VAL A 419 0.47 17.20 28.38
N VAL A 420 1.48 17.35 27.52
CA VAL A 420 2.90 17.38 27.92
C VAL A 420 3.36 18.80 28.25
N LEU A 421 2.89 19.82 27.52
CA LEU A 421 3.27 21.22 27.73
C LEU A 421 3.16 21.72 29.17
N PRO A 422 2.12 21.37 29.97
CA PRO A 422 2.02 21.77 31.37
C PRO A 422 3.24 21.38 32.22
N LEU A 423 3.95 20.30 31.90
CA LEU A 423 5.18 19.90 32.62
C LEU A 423 6.28 20.96 32.51
N PHE A 424 6.27 21.77 31.44
CA PHE A 424 7.24 22.84 31.24
C PHE A 424 6.96 24.05 32.15
N HIS A 425 5.71 24.21 32.62
CA HIS A 425 5.29 25.21 33.60
C HIS A 425 5.45 24.76 35.06
N THR A 426 5.42 23.45 35.31
CA THR A 426 5.58 22.90 36.66
C THR A 426 6.98 23.16 37.22
N ASP A 427 7.05 23.58 38.48
CA ASP A 427 8.33 23.81 39.16
C ASP A 427 9.15 22.52 39.31
N THR A 428 10.47 22.69 39.39
CA THR A 428 11.42 21.57 39.47
C THR A 428 11.18 20.64 40.67
N GLY A 429 10.75 21.18 41.82
CA GLY A 429 10.49 20.41 43.02
C GLY A 429 9.33 19.45 42.84
N SER A 430 8.20 19.98 42.37
CA SER A 430 6.99 19.21 42.05
C SER A 430 7.25 18.13 41.01
N LEU A 431 7.99 18.43 39.93
CA LEU A 431 8.38 17.42 38.91
C LEU A 431 9.21 16.27 39.50
N ILE A 432 10.12 16.57 40.45
CA ILE A 432 10.92 15.55 41.13
C ILE A 432 10.04 14.66 42.02
N GLU A 433 9.05 15.23 42.71
CA GLU A 433 8.10 14.47 43.53
C GLU A 433 7.18 13.59 42.67
N GLU A 434 6.65 14.12 41.57
CA GLU A 434 5.87 13.36 40.60
C GLU A 434 6.67 12.20 40.00
N LEU A 435 7.94 12.43 39.62
CA LEU A 435 8.82 11.38 39.12
C LEU A 435 9.04 10.27 40.16
N LYS A 436 9.28 10.64 41.42
CA LYS A 436 9.46 9.68 42.53
C LYS A 436 8.20 8.84 42.73
N ASN A 437 7.04 9.49 42.78
CA ASN A 437 5.75 8.83 42.98
C ASN A 437 5.41 7.90 41.80
N GLY A 438 5.59 8.37 40.56
CA GLY A 438 5.38 7.56 39.36
C GLY A 438 6.30 6.34 39.30
N THR A 439 7.59 6.51 39.64
CA THR A 439 8.55 5.40 39.66
C THR A 439 8.24 4.39 40.79
N LEU A 440 7.82 4.86 41.97
CA LEU A 440 7.42 3.99 43.08
C LEU A 440 6.18 3.16 42.75
N ASN A 441 5.20 3.77 42.07
CA ASN A 441 3.97 3.10 41.64
C ASN A 441 4.23 2.05 40.56
N SER A 442 5.20 2.28 39.66
CA SER A 442 5.53 1.34 38.58
C SER A 442 6.47 0.20 38.98
N TYR A 443 7.37 0.40 39.95
CA TYR A 443 8.43 -0.57 40.30
C TYR A 443 8.38 -1.08 41.76
N GLY A 444 7.43 -0.60 42.57
CA GLY A 444 7.23 -1.05 43.94
C GLY A 444 8.31 -0.61 44.94
N VAL A 445 8.23 -1.15 46.17
CA VAL A 445 9.01 -0.73 47.36
C VAL A 445 10.53 -0.94 47.21
N SER A 446 10.97 -1.73 46.22
CA SER A 446 12.39 -1.97 45.88
C SER A 446 13.12 -0.69 45.42
N ALA A 447 12.39 0.35 44.99
CA ALA A 447 12.93 1.63 44.53
C ALA A 447 13.37 2.60 45.67
N LYS A 448 13.27 2.19 46.95
CA LYS A 448 13.58 3.06 48.11
C LYS A 448 15.06 3.42 48.28
N SER A 449 16.00 2.61 47.75
CA SER A 449 17.45 2.86 47.88
C SER A 449 18.08 3.54 46.66
N ARG A 450 17.58 3.27 45.44
CA ARG A 450 18.01 3.90 44.19
C ARG A 450 16.86 3.86 43.17
N LEU A 451 16.42 5.02 42.70
CA LEU A 451 15.37 5.10 41.67
C LEU A 451 15.91 4.50 40.36
N PRO A 452 15.27 3.46 39.79
CA PRO A 452 15.68 2.90 38.51
C PRO A 452 15.48 3.92 37.39
N LEU A 453 16.31 3.83 36.34
CA LEU A 453 16.13 4.64 35.14
C LEU A 453 14.86 4.15 34.42
N PRO A 454 13.84 4.98 34.21
CA PRO A 454 12.63 4.58 33.51
C PRO A 454 12.94 4.18 32.06
N PRO A 455 12.40 3.06 31.55
CA PRO A 455 12.51 2.67 30.16
C PRO A 455 11.79 3.70 29.29
N THR A 456 12.26 3.86 28.04
CA THR A 456 11.56 4.73 27.08
C THR A 456 10.43 3.93 26.44
N SER A 457 9.17 4.31 26.68
CA SER A 457 8.01 3.62 26.08
C SER A 457 7.76 3.97 24.61
N GLY A 458 8.38 5.05 24.12
CA GLY A 458 8.15 5.59 22.77
C GLY A 458 6.85 6.39 22.64
N GLN A 459 6.11 6.60 23.74
CA GLN A 459 4.95 7.48 23.81
C GLN A 459 5.17 8.54 24.88
N TRP A 460 4.84 9.79 24.57
CA TRP A 460 4.98 10.90 25.50
C TRP A 460 3.69 11.11 26.28
N ASN A 461 3.77 11.05 27.61
CA ASN A 461 2.61 11.22 28.50
C ASN A 461 3.06 11.83 29.83
N PRO A 462 2.37 12.85 30.38
CA PRO A 462 2.72 13.43 31.67
C PRO A 462 2.74 12.46 32.85
N LYS A 463 1.98 11.37 32.79
CA LYS A 463 1.97 10.35 33.86
C LYS A 463 3.12 9.34 33.73
N GLU A 464 3.86 9.36 32.62
CA GLU A 464 4.94 8.43 32.37
C GLU A 464 6.26 8.96 32.99
N PRO A 465 6.93 8.18 33.85
CA PRO A 465 8.19 8.62 34.49
C PRO A 465 9.30 9.00 33.50
N ASN A 466 9.38 8.39 32.31
CA ASN A 466 10.40 8.73 31.32
C ASN A 466 10.19 10.12 30.72
N THR A 467 8.94 10.51 30.44
CA THR A 467 8.59 11.86 29.98
C THR A 467 9.01 12.92 31.01
N ILE A 468 8.64 12.75 32.29
CA ILE A 468 9.04 13.69 33.36
C ILE A 468 10.57 13.75 33.51
N LEU A 469 11.25 12.60 33.48
CA LEU A 469 12.70 12.53 33.53
C LEU A 469 13.34 13.33 32.39
N ARG A 470 12.81 13.25 31.18
CA ARG A 470 13.30 14.01 30.02
C ARG A 470 13.09 15.51 30.21
N VAL A 471 11.94 15.96 30.70
CA VAL A 471 11.73 17.38 31.05
C VAL A 471 12.79 17.86 32.05
N LEU A 472 13.06 17.07 33.10
CA LEU A 472 14.11 17.39 34.07
C LEU A 472 15.52 17.43 33.45
N CYS A 473 15.81 16.56 32.47
CA CYS A 473 17.10 16.54 31.78
C CYS A 473 17.41 17.84 31.04
N TYR A 474 16.39 18.43 30.41
CA TYR A 474 16.49 19.70 29.69
C TYR A 474 16.16 20.93 30.56
N ARG A 475 15.74 20.74 31.83
CA ARG A 475 15.47 21.85 32.74
C ARG A 475 16.77 22.58 33.14
N ASN A 476 16.88 23.85 32.77
CA ASN A 476 17.99 24.72 33.15
C ASN A 476 17.84 25.24 34.58
N ASP A 477 17.93 24.33 35.55
CA ASP A 477 17.75 24.62 36.97
C ASP A 477 18.76 23.86 37.84
N GLU A 478 19.19 24.49 38.95
CA GLU A 478 20.21 23.92 39.82
C GLU A 478 19.68 22.72 40.62
N GLN A 479 18.41 22.72 41.00
CA GLN A 479 17.78 21.60 41.71
C GLN A 479 17.68 20.37 40.78
N ALA A 480 17.28 20.57 39.52
CA ALA A 480 17.21 19.51 38.52
C ALA A 480 18.58 18.87 38.27
N THR A 481 19.62 19.69 38.00
CA THR A 481 20.95 19.17 37.69
C THR A 481 21.62 18.48 38.88
N LYS A 482 21.32 18.90 40.13
CA LYS A 482 21.78 18.22 41.35
C LYS A 482 21.06 16.88 41.54
N PHE A 483 19.75 16.85 41.35
CA PHE A 483 18.94 15.63 41.45
C PHE A 483 19.40 14.57 40.44
N LEU A 484 19.48 14.92 39.15
CA LEU A 484 19.90 13.99 38.09
C LEU A 484 21.31 13.43 38.29
N LYS A 485 22.23 14.26 38.81
CA LYS A 485 23.58 13.81 39.17
C LYS A 485 23.56 12.79 40.31
N ARG A 486 22.81 13.07 41.39
CA ARG A 486 22.79 12.23 42.59
C ARG A 486 22.04 10.91 42.37
N THR A 487 20.92 10.95 41.66
CA THR A 487 20.02 9.80 41.48
C THR A 487 20.50 8.87 40.37
N TYR A 488 20.87 9.43 39.22
CA TYR A 488 21.12 8.67 37.98
C TYR A 488 22.56 8.79 37.47
N ASN A 489 23.39 9.64 38.08
CA ASN A 489 24.76 9.93 37.64
C ASN A 489 24.86 10.39 36.17
N LEU A 490 23.87 11.16 35.69
CA LEU A 490 23.86 11.64 34.31
C LEU A 490 24.98 12.65 34.04
N PRO A 491 25.68 12.55 32.90
CA PRO A 491 26.75 13.46 32.54
C PRO A 491 26.20 14.81 32.04
N LYS A 492 27.06 15.85 32.08
CA LYS A 492 26.75 17.21 31.57
C LYS A 492 27.02 17.37 30.07
N LYS A 493 27.83 16.47 29.50
CA LYS A 493 28.23 16.43 28.09
C LYS A 493 28.31 14.96 27.70
N LEU A 494 28.04 14.67 26.43
CA LEU A 494 28.30 13.36 25.83
C LEU A 494 29.79 13.18 25.57
#